data_AF-A0A367IL34-F1
#
_entry.id   AF-A0A367IL34-F1
#
_cell.length_a   1.000
_cell.length_b   1.000
_cell.length_c   1.000
_cell.angle_alpha   90.00
_cell.angle_beta   90.00
_cell.angle_gamma   90.00
#
_symmetry.space_group_name_H-M   'P 1'
#
loop_
_entity.id
_entity.type
_entity.pdbx_description
1 polymer ?
#
loop_
_entity_poly.entity_id
_entity_poly.type
_entity_poly.pdbx_seq_one_letter_code
_entity_poly.pdbx_strand_id
1 'polypeptide(L)'
;VEVVGLQSIESSSSSTQLSSMHPIDADSETDDEEGFFRRPASLDINRFRPDSSSLLSTVSVYDDKNRPMHQMPPMEGGGVLEILNSIIKQPTEGWRSLFKGQRVTWVYEMLRAVLLPALESSLNDIFGLYDDTIPLLHLDNVTPNIATMIVSHVAVGVLLSPLEIIRTRLVVQSASPLCRKYQGPFHALRLMISEEGGLSSIYLSKNLIPTIFYHTITPLLACSTPLLITRLLHITAADSPILYGAAELVLSTCGLLLMLPLETIRKRLHCQVQGEFKSTVALRPQPYRGVLDALYKIMKEEGTKEKKRETTKQTKKAWTSSDEDSDSDLFPAHRKEKTSSAWGIRGLYRGFSMQLAAHVMGFVFHTVNGLEDGFM
;
A
#
# COMPACT_ATOMS: atom_id res chain seq x y z
N VAL A 1 35.81 15.59 40.54
CA VAL A 1 35.05 15.74 41.79
C VAL A 1 33.94 14.69 41.74
N GLU A 2 34.15 13.61 42.51
CA GLU A 2 33.26 12.51 42.98
C GLU A 2 32.19 11.96 42.02
N VAL A 3 32.25 10.74 41.47
CA VAL A 3 32.49 9.35 41.96
C VAL A 3 31.32 8.75 42.77
N VAL A 4 30.85 7.62 42.27
CA VAL A 4 29.73 6.75 42.68
C VAL A 4 29.90 6.14 44.08
N GLY A 5 28.78 5.92 44.79
CA GLY A 5 28.71 5.03 45.98
C GLY A 5 27.30 4.50 46.24
N LEU A 6 27.15 3.17 46.22
CA LEU A 6 25.96 2.36 46.54
C LEU A 6 25.66 2.34 48.05
N GLN A 7 24.39 2.14 48.43
CA GLN A 7 24.05 1.58 49.75
C GLN A 7 22.85 0.60 49.68
N SER A 8 23.23 -0.67 49.80
CA SER A 8 22.64 -1.85 50.47
C SER A 8 21.15 -2.01 50.79
N ILE A 9 20.74 -3.26 50.58
CA ILE A 9 19.52 -4.00 50.95
C ILE A 9 19.54 -4.41 52.44
N GLU A 10 18.40 -4.30 53.13
CA GLU A 10 17.95 -5.10 54.29
C GLU A 10 16.41 -4.99 54.34
N SER A 11 15.64 -6.04 54.03
CA SER A 11 15.23 -7.21 54.83
C SER A 11 13.84 -7.07 55.47
N SER A 12 12.92 -7.89 54.95
CA SER A 12 11.83 -8.61 55.63
C SER A 12 10.91 -7.89 56.63
N SER A 13 9.61 -7.80 56.30
CA SER A 13 8.56 -8.36 57.16
C SER A 13 7.27 -8.64 56.37
N SER A 14 6.76 -9.84 56.60
CA SER A 14 5.56 -10.45 56.05
C SER A 14 4.33 -10.05 56.88
N SER A 15 3.19 -9.81 56.23
CA SER A 15 1.89 -10.00 56.87
C SER A 15 0.82 -10.42 55.87
N THR A 16 0.35 -11.64 56.12
CA THR A 16 -0.78 -12.37 55.54
C THR A 16 -2.12 -11.77 55.96
N GLN A 17 -3.08 -11.59 55.03
CA GLN A 17 -4.53 -11.70 55.27
C GLN A 17 -5.21 -12.16 53.96
N LEU A 18 -5.54 -13.44 53.79
CA LEU A 18 -6.75 -14.20 54.16
C LEU A 18 -7.99 -13.99 53.28
N SER A 19 -8.30 -15.10 52.58
CA SER A 19 -9.50 -15.56 51.87
C SER A 19 -10.87 -15.05 52.35
N SER A 20 -11.80 -14.87 51.39
CA SER A 20 -13.18 -15.31 51.59
C SER A 20 -13.75 -15.94 50.32
N MET A 21 -14.43 -17.05 50.53
CA MET A 21 -14.93 -18.05 49.60
C MET A 21 -16.43 -18.22 49.95
N HIS A 22 -17.32 -18.29 48.97
CA HIS A 22 -18.72 -18.72 49.13
C HIS A 22 -19.20 -19.31 47.78
N PRO A 23 -20.23 -20.17 47.72
CA PRO A 23 -20.10 -21.61 47.58
C PRO A 23 -20.84 -22.10 46.33
N ILE A 24 -20.66 -23.39 46.06
CA ILE A 24 -21.33 -24.14 45.01
C ILE A 24 -22.57 -24.77 45.64
N ASP A 25 -23.75 -24.55 45.04
CA ASP A 25 -24.91 -25.42 45.18
C ASP A 25 -25.34 -25.86 43.78
N ALA A 26 -25.54 -27.16 43.62
CA ALA A 26 -26.11 -27.83 42.47
C ALA A 26 -27.46 -28.44 42.91
N ASP A 27 -28.50 -28.32 42.09
CA ASP A 27 -29.25 -29.47 41.56
C ASP A 27 -30.46 -29.09 40.67
N SER A 28 -30.70 -29.98 39.70
CA SER A 28 -31.93 -30.27 38.93
C SER A 28 -32.34 -29.40 37.72
N GLU A 29 -31.92 -29.90 36.54
CA GLU A 29 -32.69 -30.33 35.35
C GLU A 29 -33.97 -29.60 34.84
N THR A 30 -34.03 -29.52 33.50
CA THR A 30 -35.16 -29.33 32.55
C THR A 30 -35.76 -27.92 32.41
N ASP A 31 -35.41 -27.20 31.34
CA ASP A 31 -36.17 -27.20 30.08
C ASP A 31 -35.51 -26.24 29.07
N ASP A 32 -35.26 -26.77 27.88
CA ASP A 32 -34.83 -26.05 26.70
C ASP A 32 -35.97 -25.18 26.14
N GLU A 33 -35.61 -24.18 25.33
CA GLU A 33 -36.49 -23.31 24.52
C GLU A 33 -37.11 -22.10 25.25
N GLU A 34 -36.35 -20.99 25.42
CA GLU A 34 -36.85 -19.59 25.24
C GLU A 34 -35.74 -18.54 25.53
N GLY A 35 -34.62 -18.60 24.81
CA GLY A 35 -33.49 -17.66 24.96
C GLY A 35 -33.32 -16.63 23.84
N PHE A 36 -34.17 -16.65 22.80
CA PHE A 36 -33.88 -15.95 21.53
C PHE A 36 -34.32 -14.47 21.49
N PHE A 37 -35.03 -13.96 22.51
CA PHE A 37 -35.59 -12.59 22.51
C PHE A 37 -35.35 -11.76 23.80
N ARG A 38 -34.18 -11.85 24.45
CA ARG A 38 -33.81 -10.81 25.45
C ARG A 38 -33.13 -9.62 24.78
N ARG A 39 -33.78 -8.44 24.84
CA ARG A 39 -33.14 -7.13 24.55
C ARG A 39 -31.96 -6.94 25.50
N PRO A 40 -30.77 -6.52 25.04
CA PRO A 40 -29.69 -6.17 25.96
C PRO A 40 -30.13 -4.97 26.80
N ALA A 41 -30.01 -5.10 28.12
CA ALA A 41 -30.22 -4.01 29.06
C ALA A 41 -29.30 -2.83 28.70
N SER A 42 -29.84 -1.63 28.77
CA SER A 42 -29.14 -0.38 28.49
C SER A 42 -27.85 -0.29 29.29
N LEU A 43 -26.71 -0.31 28.58
CA LEU A 43 -25.41 -0.02 29.17
C LEU A 43 -25.40 1.45 29.62
N ASP A 44 -25.18 1.67 30.91
CA ASP A 44 -24.91 2.99 31.48
C ASP A 44 -23.64 3.59 30.85
N ILE A 45 -23.82 4.67 30.09
CA ILE A 45 -22.77 5.36 29.31
C ILE A 45 -21.82 6.19 30.21
N ASN A 46 -22.05 6.28 31.52
CA ASN A 46 -21.35 7.21 32.40
C ASN A 46 -20.07 6.70 33.08
N ARG A 47 -19.44 5.62 32.59
CA ARG A 47 -18.16 5.13 33.16
C ARG A 47 -16.98 5.00 32.20
N PHE A 48 -17.08 5.52 30.98
CA PHE A 48 -15.89 5.69 30.15
C PHE A 48 -15.16 6.99 30.51
N ARG A 49 -14.15 6.87 31.36
CA ARG A 49 -13.06 7.86 31.42
C ARG A 49 -12.26 7.65 30.13
N PRO A 50 -12.26 8.56 29.16
CA PRO A 50 -11.48 8.36 27.95
C PRO A 50 -10.01 8.51 28.34
N ASP A 51 -9.23 7.45 28.19
CA ASP A 51 -7.78 7.58 28.14
C ASP A 51 -7.44 8.59 27.05
N SER A 52 -6.62 9.58 27.40
CA SER A 52 -6.19 10.69 26.53
C SER A 52 -5.48 10.24 25.24
N SER A 53 -5.15 8.95 25.12
CA SER A 53 -4.63 8.30 23.90
C SER A 53 -5.72 7.95 22.87
N SER A 54 -6.99 7.82 23.29
CA SER A 54 -8.10 7.42 22.42
C SER A 54 -8.71 8.58 21.61
N LEU A 55 -8.57 9.83 22.10
CA LEU A 55 -9.08 11.03 21.43
C LEU A 55 -8.27 11.44 20.18
N LEU A 56 -7.08 10.88 19.98
CA LEU A 56 -6.26 11.11 18.78
C LEU A 56 -6.62 10.17 17.61
N SER A 57 -7.58 9.24 17.79
CA SER A 57 -7.76 8.10 16.88
C SER A 57 -8.87 8.24 15.83
N THR A 58 -9.48 9.40 15.65
CA THR A 58 -10.53 9.60 14.63
C THR A 58 -10.29 10.79 13.70
N VAL A 59 -9.03 11.23 13.53
CA VAL A 59 -8.71 12.17 12.45
C VAL A 59 -8.80 11.40 11.14
N SER A 60 -9.94 11.53 10.45
CA SER A 60 -10.10 10.97 9.12
C SER A 60 -9.03 11.58 8.19
N VAL A 61 -8.50 10.78 7.27
CA VAL A 61 -7.50 11.21 6.27
C VAL A 61 -7.98 12.42 5.43
N TYR A 62 -9.29 12.61 5.37
CA TYR A 62 -9.99 13.68 4.65
C TYR A 62 -10.31 14.92 5.49
N ASP A 63 -9.96 14.94 6.79
CA ASP A 63 -10.16 16.13 7.63
C ASP A 63 -9.08 17.19 7.32
N ASP A 64 -9.43 18.13 6.44
CA ASP A 64 -8.55 19.21 6.01
C ASP A 64 -8.16 20.17 7.15
N LYS A 65 -8.93 20.25 8.24
CA LYS A 65 -8.73 21.24 9.32
C LYS A 65 -7.64 20.85 10.31
N ASN A 66 -7.48 19.56 10.57
CA ASN A 66 -6.51 19.02 11.52
C ASN A 66 -5.26 18.43 10.83
N ARG A 67 -5.08 18.68 9.52
CA ARG A 67 -3.96 18.13 8.76
C ARG A 67 -2.63 18.79 9.16
N PRO A 68 -1.60 18.01 9.52
CA PRO A 68 -0.28 18.58 9.80
C PRO A 68 0.35 19.14 8.53
N MET A 69 1.12 20.23 8.67
CA MET A 69 1.67 21.00 7.53
C MET A 69 2.50 20.19 6.52
N HIS A 70 3.06 19.05 6.94
CA HIS A 70 3.88 18.19 6.08
C HIS A 70 3.06 17.24 5.19
N GLN A 71 1.77 17.04 5.48
CA GLN A 71 0.91 16.08 4.81
C GLN A 71 0.11 16.75 3.68
N MET A 72 0.02 16.10 2.52
CA MET A 72 -0.78 16.52 1.37
C MET A 72 -2.24 16.07 1.51
N PRO A 73 -3.20 16.81 0.92
CA PRO A 73 -4.54 16.29 0.71
C PRO A 73 -4.52 14.99 -0.09
N PRO A 74 -5.40 14.02 0.23
CA PRO A 74 -5.61 12.88 -0.63
C PRO A 74 -6.10 13.39 -1.98
N MET A 75 -5.24 13.31 -2.99
CA MET A 75 -5.58 13.73 -4.34
C MET A 75 -6.43 12.62 -4.97
N GLU A 76 -7.74 12.88 -5.10
CA GLU A 76 -8.69 11.99 -5.74
C GLU A 76 -9.08 12.54 -7.10
N GLY A 77 -8.79 11.79 -8.17
CA GLY A 77 -9.35 12.04 -9.49
C GLY A 77 -8.71 13.15 -10.33
N GLY A 78 -7.69 13.85 -9.82
CA GLY A 78 -6.90 14.81 -10.60
C GLY A 78 -5.95 14.14 -11.59
N GLY A 79 -5.68 14.81 -12.72
CA GLY A 79 -4.70 14.35 -13.71
C GLY A 79 -3.26 14.35 -13.17
N VAL A 80 -2.33 13.66 -13.84
CA VAL A 80 -0.91 13.58 -13.42
C VAL A 80 -0.29 14.98 -13.26
N LEU A 81 -0.64 15.91 -14.15
CA LEU A 81 -0.15 17.30 -14.09
C LEU A 81 -0.69 18.07 -12.87
N GLU A 82 -1.91 17.75 -12.41
CA GLU A 82 -2.48 18.36 -11.22
C GLU A 82 -1.78 17.85 -9.95
N ILE A 83 -1.46 16.55 -9.91
CA ILE A 83 -0.65 15.93 -8.86
C ILE A 83 0.73 16.58 -8.84
N LEU A 84 1.39 16.68 -9.99
CA LEU A 84 2.70 17.31 -10.12
C LEU A 84 2.69 18.77 -9.65
N ASN A 85 1.71 19.56 -10.10
CA ASN A 85 1.57 20.96 -9.73
C ASN A 85 1.31 21.12 -8.22
N SER A 86 0.50 20.23 -7.63
CA SER A 86 0.24 20.22 -6.19
C SER A 86 1.47 19.87 -5.36
N ILE A 87 2.29 18.92 -5.83
CA ILE A 87 3.58 18.59 -5.20
C ILE A 87 4.54 19.78 -5.24
N ILE A 88 4.68 20.41 -6.41
CA ILE A 88 5.59 21.56 -6.61
C ILE A 88 5.14 22.76 -5.77
N LYS A 89 3.83 23.01 -5.67
CA LYS A 89 3.24 24.12 -4.91
C LYS A 89 3.30 23.94 -3.39
N GLN A 90 3.50 22.72 -2.89
CA GLN A 90 3.53 22.51 -1.45
C GLN A 90 4.81 23.11 -0.85
N PRO A 91 4.70 24.02 0.15
CA PRO A 91 5.85 24.75 0.70
C PRO A 91 6.86 23.85 1.41
N THR A 92 6.44 22.69 1.89
CA THR A 92 7.30 21.72 2.58
C THR A 92 8.06 20.77 1.66
N GLU A 93 7.73 20.71 0.37
CA GLU A 93 8.29 19.76 -0.60
C GLU A 93 9.12 20.45 -1.69
N GLY A 94 8.49 21.37 -2.42
CA GLY A 94 9.06 21.99 -3.62
C GLY A 94 9.43 21.01 -4.73
N TRP A 95 9.99 21.53 -5.82
CA TRP A 95 10.33 20.75 -7.03
C TRP A 95 11.42 19.69 -6.81
N ARG A 96 12.35 19.90 -5.87
CA ARG A 96 13.42 18.93 -5.54
C ARG A 96 12.87 17.63 -4.97
N SER A 97 11.66 17.66 -4.40
CA SER A 97 10.97 16.48 -3.87
C SER A 97 10.70 15.42 -4.94
N LEU A 98 10.52 15.82 -6.20
CA LEU A 98 10.24 14.91 -7.31
C LEU A 98 11.39 13.90 -7.57
N PHE A 99 12.62 14.26 -7.19
CA PHE A 99 13.80 13.41 -7.36
C PHE A 99 14.09 12.55 -6.13
N LYS A 100 13.18 12.49 -5.15
CA LYS A 100 13.31 11.58 -3.99
C LYS A 100 13.41 10.13 -4.47
N GLY A 101 14.33 9.39 -3.87
CA GLY A 101 14.54 7.98 -4.22
C GLY A 101 15.26 7.75 -5.55
N GLN A 102 15.58 8.78 -6.36
CA GLN A 102 16.28 8.59 -7.64
C GLN A 102 17.64 7.90 -7.48
N ARG A 103 18.40 8.28 -6.45
CA ARG A 103 19.70 7.63 -6.16
C ARG A 103 19.57 6.15 -5.85
N VAL A 104 18.55 5.77 -5.06
CA VAL A 104 18.29 4.37 -4.70
C VAL A 104 17.78 3.60 -5.90
N THR A 105 16.97 4.24 -6.74
CA THR A 105 16.50 3.70 -8.01
C THR A 105 17.69 3.37 -8.91
N TRP A 106 18.61 4.31 -9.12
CA TRP A 106 19.80 4.06 -9.92
C TRP A 106 20.65 2.90 -9.39
N VAL A 107 20.91 2.85 -8.08
CA VAL A 107 21.64 1.71 -7.47
C VAL A 107 20.90 0.39 -7.68
N TYR A 108 19.58 0.37 -7.48
CA TYR A 108 18.74 -0.81 -7.71
C TYR A 108 18.84 -1.29 -9.17
N GLU A 109 18.71 -0.38 -10.15
CA GLU A 109 18.79 -0.72 -11.57
C GLU A 109 20.18 -1.25 -11.94
N MET A 110 21.26 -0.65 -11.43
CA MET A 110 22.62 -1.14 -11.69
C MET A 110 22.85 -2.54 -11.11
N LEU A 111 22.42 -2.78 -9.87
CA LEU A 111 22.52 -4.10 -9.27
C LEU A 111 21.67 -5.13 -10.02
N ARG A 112 20.44 -4.75 -10.40
CA ARG A 112 19.55 -5.62 -11.17
C ARG A 112 20.14 -5.95 -12.55
N ALA A 113 20.71 -4.97 -13.24
CA ALA A 113 21.32 -5.16 -14.56
C ALA A 113 22.54 -6.08 -14.54
N VAL A 114 23.26 -6.15 -13.42
CA VAL A 114 24.41 -7.06 -13.25
C VAL A 114 23.98 -8.43 -12.73
N LEU A 115 23.14 -8.47 -11.69
CA LEU A 115 22.78 -9.72 -11.01
C LEU A 115 21.83 -10.59 -11.82
N LEU A 116 20.90 -9.99 -12.58
CA LEU A 116 19.87 -10.75 -13.27
C LEU A 116 20.45 -11.61 -14.40
N PRO A 117 21.21 -11.07 -15.37
CA PRO A 117 21.81 -11.91 -16.41
C PRO A 117 22.82 -12.91 -15.84
N ALA A 118 23.58 -12.52 -14.80
CA ALA A 118 24.55 -13.40 -14.17
C ALA A 118 23.90 -14.64 -13.51
N LEU A 119 22.78 -14.46 -12.80
CA LEU A 119 22.05 -15.57 -12.21
C LEU A 119 21.32 -16.42 -13.27
N GLU A 120 20.75 -15.79 -14.30
CA GLU A 120 20.06 -16.50 -15.38
C GLU A 120 21.02 -17.40 -16.15
N SER A 121 22.17 -16.87 -16.57
CA SER A 121 23.25 -17.66 -17.19
C SER A 121 23.74 -18.78 -16.26
N SER A 122 23.96 -18.49 -14.97
CA SER A 122 24.39 -19.52 -14.02
C SER A 122 23.35 -20.65 -13.86
N LEU A 123 22.05 -20.34 -13.81
CA LEU A 123 21.00 -21.35 -13.71
C LEU A 123 20.87 -22.15 -15.00
N ASN A 124 20.90 -21.48 -16.16
CA ASN A 124 20.85 -22.15 -17.46
C ASN A 124 22.01 -23.13 -17.63
N ASP A 125 23.23 -22.76 -17.22
CA ASP A 125 24.40 -23.64 -17.22
C ASP A 125 24.24 -24.85 -16.28
N ILE A 126 23.73 -24.63 -15.06
CA ILE A 126 23.49 -25.70 -14.07
C ILE A 126 22.50 -26.75 -14.59
N PHE A 127 21.46 -26.31 -15.32
CA PHE A 127 20.43 -27.19 -15.87
C PHE A 127 20.73 -27.67 -17.30
N GLY A 128 21.86 -27.25 -17.90
CA GLY A 128 22.24 -27.59 -19.26
C GLY A 128 21.25 -27.09 -20.32
N LEU A 129 20.62 -25.93 -20.07
CA LEU A 129 19.64 -25.33 -20.97
C LEU A 129 20.34 -24.48 -22.04
N TYR A 130 19.71 -24.36 -23.20
CA TYR A 130 20.20 -23.48 -24.26
C TYR A 130 20.20 -22.03 -23.80
N ASP A 131 21.33 -21.36 -24.04
CA ASP A 131 21.57 -19.94 -23.77
C ASP A 131 20.52 -19.05 -24.44
N ASP A 132 20.19 -17.92 -23.80
CA ASP A 132 19.05 -17.02 -24.04
C ASP A 132 19.06 -16.30 -25.41
N THR A 133 19.92 -16.73 -26.32
CA THR A 133 20.09 -16.18 -27.68
C THR A 133 19.12 -16.79 -28.70
N ILE A 134 18.41 -17.87 -28.36
CA ILE A 134 17.39 -18.48 -29.23
C ILE A 134 15.99 -18.00 -28.80
N PRO A 135 15.20 -17.37 -29.69
CA PRO A 135 13.84 -16.96 -29.35
C PRO A 135 13.01 -18.19 -28.96
N LEU A 136 12.38 -18.10 -27.78
CA LEU A 136 11.56 -19.14 -27.12
C LEU A 136 10.49 -19.80 -28.01
N LEU A 137 10.22 -19.24 -29.19
CA LEU A 137 9.32 -19.76 -30.20
C LEU A 137 9.78 -21.10 -30.82
N HIS A 138 11.09 -21.38 -30.82
CA HIS A 138 11.71 -22.53 -31.51
C HIS A 138 12.13 -23.69 -30.58
N LEU A 139 11.88 -23.58 -29.27
CA LEU A 139 12.19 -24.67 -28.33
C LEU A 139 11.00 -25.62 -28.19
N ASP A 140 11.27 -26.92 -28.33
CA ASP A 140 10.28 -27.99 -28.14
C ASP A 140 9.75 -28.03 -26.69
N ASN A 141 10.57 -27.62 -25.71
CA ASN A 141 10.20 -27.50 -24.30
C ASN A 141 10.53 -26.10 -23.78
N VAL A 142 9.53 -25.21 -23.73
CA VAL A 142 9.68 -23.82 -23.26
C VAL A 142 9.63 -23.71 -21.72
N THR A 143 9.02 -24.70 -21.06
CA THR A 143 8.84 -24.77 -19.60
C THR A 143 10.14 -24.58 -18.78
N PRO A 144 11.26 -25.29 -19.05
CA PRO A 144 12.46 -25.15 -18.25
C PRO A 144 13.10 -23.76 -18.35
N ASN A 145 13.14 -23.14 -19.53
CA ASN A 145 13.69 -21.80 -19.70
C ASN A 145 12.83 -20.73 -19.02
N ILE A 146 11.50 -20.86 -19.08
CA ILE A 146 10.60 -19.96 -18.33
C ILE A 146 10.81 -20.14 -16.82
N ALA A 147 11.05 -21.37 -16.35
CA ALA A 147 11.29 -21.64 -14.95
C ALA A 147 12.60 -21.02 -14.46
N THR A 148 13.71 -21.15 -15.19
CA THR A 148 14.99 -20.53 -14.80
C THR A 148 14.90 -19.01 -14.81
N MET A 149 14.24 -18.41 -15.81
CA MET A 149 13.95 -16.98 -15.85
C MET A 149 13.16 -16.52 -14.61
N ILE A 150 12.06 -17.19 -14.27
CA ILE A 150 11.25 -16.84 -13.09
C ILE A 150 12.06 -16.98 -11.80
N VAL A 151 12.81 -18.07 -11.64
CA VAL A 151 13.63 -18.31 -10.45
C VAL A 151 14.70 -17.22 -10.30
N SER A 152 15.39 -16.85 -11.38
CA SER A 152 16.35 -15.74 -11.40
C SER A 152 15.69 -14.43 -10.99
N HIS A 153 14.54 -14.10 -11.58
CA HIS A 153 13.80 -12.88 -11.25
C HIS A 153 13.36 -12.82 -9.79
N VAL A 154 12.86 -13.93 -9.23
CA VAL A 154 12.46 -14.03 -7.83
C VAL A 154 13.68 -13.93 -6.92
N ALA A 155 14.77 -14.63 -7.23
CA ALA A 155 16.01 -14.60 -6.43
C ALA A 155 16.61 -13.19 -6.36
N VAL A 156 16.78 -12.52 -7.50
CA VAL A 156 17.26 -11.12 -7.55
C VAL A 156 16.27 -10.18 -6.86
N GLY A 157 14.97 -10.37 -7.10
CA GLY A 157 13.92 -9.55 -6.50
C GLY A 157 13.91 -9.62 -4.97
N VAL A 158 14.02 -10.83 -4.42
CA VAL A 158 14.13 -11.04 -2.97
C VAL A 158 15.41 -10.43 -2.45
N LEU A 159 16.55 -10.63 -3.12
CA LEU A 159 17.85 -10.05 -2.73
C LEU A 159 17.84 -8.51 -2.70
N LEU A 160 17.18 -7.88 -3.67
CA LEU A 160 17.10 -6.42 -3.78
C LEU A 160 15.89 -5.80 -3.05
N SER A 161 15.04 -6.61 -2.43
CA SER A 161 13.83 -6.17 -1.72
C SER A 161 14.06 -5.03 -0.71
N PRO A 162 15.14 -5.02 0.13
CA PRO A 162 15.36 -3.91 1.06
C PRO A 162 15.59 -2.57 0.36
N LEU A 163 16.24 -2.56 -0.81
CA LEU A 163 16.44 -1.34 -1.59
C LEU A 163 15.11 -0.81 -2.11
N GLU A 164 14.18 -1.69 -2.50
CA GLU A 164 12.82 -1.28 -2.87
C GLU A 164 12.07 -0.66 -1.69
N ILE A 165 12.17 -1.25 -0.49
CA ILE A 165 11.53 -0.72 0.71
C ILE A 165 12.12 0.66 1.05
N ILE A 166 13.44 0.79 1.07
CA ILE A 166 14.13 2.07 1.32
C ILE A 166 13.71 3.13 0.30
N ARG A 167 13.67 2.77 -0.99
CA ARG A 167 13.20 3.66 -2.07
C ARG A 167 11.79 4.16 -1.76
N THR A 168 10.86 3.26 -1.44
CA THR A 168 9.47 3.65 -1.18
C THR A 168 9.31 4.53 0.04
N ARG A 169 10.02 4.24 1.14
CA ARG A 169 9.98 5.05 2.36
C ARG A 169 10.59 6.43 2.16
N LEU A 170 11.69 6.54 1.41
CA LEU A 170 12.29 7.84 1.08
C LEU A 170 11.39 8.70 0.18
N VAL A 171 10.63 8.08 -0.73
CA VAL A 171 9.67 8.80 -1.58
C VAL A 171 8.48 9.32 -0.77
N VAL A 172 7.95 8.51 0.15
CA VAL A 172 6.74 8.84 0.92
C VAL A 172 7.00 9.81 2.07
N GLN A 173 8.25 9.89 2.56
CA GLN A 173 8.63 10.77 3.64
C GLN A 173 8.56 12.26 3.25
N SER A 174 8.23 13.12 4.21
CA SER A 174 8.30 14.58 4.03
C SER A 174 9.72 15.08 3.73
N ALA A 175 9.82 16.05 2.82
CA ALA A 175 11.08 16.73 2.51
C ALA A 175 11.49 17.75 3.58
N SER A 176 10.56 18.16 4.45
CA SER A 176 10.83 19.15 5.50
C SER A 176 11.87 18.62 6.49
N PRO A 177 12.96 19.37 6.78
CA PRO A 177 14.04 18.92 7.65
C PRO A 177 13.56 18.62 9.09
N LEU A 178 12.51 19.31 9.55
CA LEU A 178 11.90 19.14 10.87
C LEU A 178 11.10 17.83 11.01
N CYS A 179 10.65 17.26 9.89
CA CYS A 179 9.83 16.04 9.84
C CYS A 179 10.60 14.87 9.22
N ARG A 180 11.93 15.01 9.06
CA ARG A 180 12.75 14.08 8.29
C ARG A 180 13.28 12.93 9.16
N LYS A 181 12.70 11.73 9.05
CA LYS A 181 13.21 10.50 9.71
C LYS A 181 14.49 9.97 9.07
N TYR A 182 14.53 9.82 7.74
CA TYR A 182 15.70 9.29 7.03
C TYR A 182 16.48 10.39 6.32
N GLN A 183 17.81 10.44 6.55
CA GLN A 183 18.68 11.43 5.89
C GLN A 183 19.20 10.99 4.51
N GLY A 184 19.26 9.67 4.28
CA GLY A 184 19.76 9.05 3.07
C GLY A 184 19.55 7.54 3.10
N PRO A 185 19.93 6.80 2.04
CA PRO A 185 19.65 5.37 1.92
C PRO A 185 20.40 4.51 2.94
N PHE A 186 21.69 4.79 3.19
CA PHE A 186 22.47 4.07 4.19
C PHE A 186 21.96 4.32 5.61
N HIS A 187 21.60 5.57 5.91
CA HIS A 187 20.97 5.93 7.18
C HIS A 187 19.61 5.24 7.34
N ALA A 188 18.82 5.17 6.27
CA ALA A 188 17.55 4.46 6.27
C ALA A 188 17.74 2.96 6.55
N LEU A 189 18.68 2.31 5.86
CA LEU A 189 18.99 0.91 6.08
C LEU A 189 19.43 0.64 7.52
N ARG A 190 20.36 1.45 8.06
CA ARG A 190 20.84 1.29 9.44
C ARG A 190 19.71 1.46 10.45
N LEU A 191 18.88 2.49 10.28
CA LEU A 191 17.77 2.77 11.20
C LEU A 191 16.70 1.68 11.14
N MET A 192 16.40 1.17 9.94
CA MET A 192 15.49 0.06 9.74
C MET A 192 15.98 -1.21 10.45
N ILE A 193 17.27 -1.54 10.31
CA ILE A 193 17.87 -2.70 10.97
C ILE A 193 17.81 -2.55 12.49
N SER A 194 18.08 -1.35 13.04
CA SER A 194 18.07 -1.14 14.48
C SER A 194 16.68 -1.07 15.10
N GLU A 195 15.70 -0.46 14.41
CA GLU A 195 14.36 -0.23 14.97
C GLU A 195 13.38 -1.38 14.71
N GLU A 196 13.51 -2.10 13.59
CA GLU A 196 12.45 -3.04 13.14
C GLU A 196 12.78 -4.51 13.40
N GLY A 197 13.83 -4.82 14.15
CA GLY A 197 14.20 -6.20 14.49
C GLY A 197 15.16 -6.86 13.49
N GLY A 198 16.04 -6.07 12.87
CA GLY A 198 17.14 -6.57 12.05
C GLY A 198 16.78 -6.92 10.60
N LEU A 199 17.73 -7.51 9.89
CA LEU A 199 17.60 -7.88 8.47
C LEU A 199 16.50 -8.92 8.23
N SER A 200 16.31 -9.86 9.17
CA SER A 200 15.26 -10.88 9.07
C SER A 200 13.86 -10.26 9.01
N SER A 201 13.62 -9.19 9.78
CA SER A 201 12.35 -8.47 9.72
C SER A 201 12.13 -7.72 8.40
N ILE A 202 13.20 -7.30 7.72
CA ILE A 202 13.09 -6.62 6.42
C ILE A 202 12.78 -7.62 5.30
N TYR A 203 13.48 -8.76 5.27
CA TYR A 203 13.37 -9.77 4.22
C TYR A 203 12.23 -10.78 4.46
N LEU A 204 12.10 -11.30 5.67
CA LEU A 204 11.27 -12.45 6.02
C LEU A 204 9.91 -12.07 6.63
N SER A 205 9.59 -10.78 6.66
CA SER A 205 8.30 -10.31 7.18
C SER A 205 7.19 -10.41 6.13
N LYS A 206 6.10 -9.68 6.39
CA LYS A 206 4.88 -9.62 5.58
C LYS A 206 5.15 -9.21 4.11
N ASN A 207 6.31 -8.62 3.82
CA ASN A 207 6.73 -8.16 2.50
C ASN A 207 7.20 -9.29 1.56
N LEU A 208 7.61 -10.45 2.08
CA LEU A 208 8.18 -11.52 1.26
C LEU A 208 7.19 -12.03 0.21
N ILE A 209 5.96 -12.32 0.65
CA ILE A 209 4.92 -12.91 -0.21
C ILE A 209 4.57 -11.96 -1.37
N PRO A 210 4.19 -10.68 -1.16
CA PRO A 210 3.96 -9.75 -2.27
C PRO A 210 5.15 -9.59 -3.21
N THR A 211 6.37 -9.61 -2.68
CA THR A 211 7.58 -9.46 -3.48
C THR A 211 7.82 -10.67 -4.38
N ILE A 212 7.64 -11.89 -3.87
CA ILE A 212 7.73 -13.11 -4.69
C ILE A 212 6.67 -13.07 -5.79
N PHE A 213 5.39 -12.84 -5.45
CA PHE A 213 4.33 -12.77 -6.46
C PHE A 213 4.60 -11.70 -7.51
N TYR A 214 5.07 -10.53 -7.09
CA TYR A 214 5.37 -9.43 -8.01
C TYR A 214 6.47 -9.85 -8.98
N HIS A 215 7.59 -10.34 -8.48
CA HIS A 215 8.71 -10.75 -9.32
C HIS A 215 8.48 -12.05 -10.11
N THR A 216 7.48 -12.85 -9.77
CA THR A 216 7.02 -13.99 -10.58
C THR A 216 6.13 -13.53 -11.74
N ILE A 217 5.16 -12.66 -11.46
CA ILE A 217 4.18 -12.24 -12.48
C ILE A 217 4.83 -11.28 -13.50
N THR A 218 5.81 -10.47 -13.11
CA THR A 218 6.46 -9.49 -14.01
C THR A 218 7.11 -10.15 -15.24
N PRO A 219 8.06 -11.11 -15.09
CA PRO A 219 8.66 -11.78 -16.25
C PRO A 219 7.64 -12.60 -17.03
N LEU A 220 6.65 -13.21 -16.36
CA LEU A 220 5.57 -13.95 -17.03
C LEU A 220 4.77 -13.06 -17.99
N LEU A 221 4.38 -11.86 -17.55
CA LEU A 221 3.64 -10.91 -18.41
C LEU A 221 4.53 -10.40 -19.55
N ALA A 222 5.81 -10.16 -19.29
CA ALA A 222 6.77 -9.73 -20.30
C ALA A 222 6.93 -10.78 -21.41
N CYS A 223 7.06 -12.06 -21.06
CA CYS A 223 7.16 -13.16 -22.04
C CYS A 223 5.83 -13.51 -22.70
N SER A 224 4.72 -13.39 -21.97
CA SER A 224 3.39 -13.71 -22.49
C SER A 224 2.98 -12.80 -23.63
N THR A 225 3.41 -11.53 -23.63
CA THR A 225 3.01 -10.55 -24.64
C THR A 225 3.46 -10.94 -26.06
N PRO A 226 4.75 -11.12 -26.37
CA PRO A 226 5.19 -11.52 -27.71
C PRO A 226 4.71 -12.92 -28.10
N LEU A 227 4.61 -13.86 -27.14
CA LEU A 227 4.12 -15.21 -27.41
C LEU A 227 2.64 -15.23 -27.80
N LEU A 228 1.79 -14.46 -27.11
CA LEU A 228 0.36 -14.38 -27.45
C LEU A 228 0.15 -13.68 -28.79
N ILE A 229 0.90 -12.62 -29.10
CA ILE A 229 0.77 -11.93 -30.38
C ILE A 229 1.12 -12.87 -31.54
N THR A 230 2.24 -13.59 -31.42
CA THR A 230 2.71 -14.47 -32.49
C THR A 230 1.89 -15.76 -32.61
N ARG A 231 1.52 -16.40 -31.50
CA ARG A 231 0.81 -17.70 -31.51
C ARG A 231 -0.70 -17.58 -31.68
N LEU A 232 -1.33 -16.55 -31.12
CA LEU A 232 -2.78 -16.41 -31.16
C LEU A 232 -3.24 -15.56 -32.36
N LEU A 233 -2.55 -14.45 -32.60
CA LEU A 233 -2.95 -13.48 -33.61
C LEU A 233 -2.22 -13.67 -34.95
N HIS A 234 -1.11 -14.42 -34.98
CA HIS A 234 -0.26 -14.61 -36.17
C HIS A 234 0.14 -13.29 -36.85
N ILE A 235 0.35 -12.24 -36.06
CA ILE A 235 0.75 -10.91 -36.56
C ILE A 235 2.26 -10.78 -36.44
N THR A 236 2.94 -10.56 -37.56
CA THR A 236 4.35 -10.16 -37.59
C THR A 236 4.45 -8.63 -37.57
N ALA A 237 5.41 -8.09 -36.82
CA ALA A 237 5.70 -6.64 -36.83
C ALA A 237 6.06 -6.12 -38.23
N ALA A 238 6.66 -6.96 -39.08
CA ALA A 238 7.00 -6.63 -40.45
C ALA A 238 5.79 -6.49 -41.38
N ASP A 239 4.71 -7.25 -41.13
CA ASP A 239 3.54 -7.25 -42.00
C ASP A 239 2.59 -6.08 -41.66
N SER A 240 2.42 -5.78 -40.37
CA SER A 240 1.53 -4.71 -39.92
C SER A 240 1.98 -4.09 -38.58
N PRO A 241 2.81 -3.03 -38.60
CA PRO A 241 3.38 -2.44 -37.39
C PRO A 241 2.33 -1.81 -36.47
N ILE A 242 1.28 -1.23 -37.05
CA ILE A 242 0.17 -0.60 -36.30
C ILE A 242 -0.65 -1.67 -35.56
N LEU A 243 -0.95 -2.78 -36.21
CA LEU A 243 -1.76 -3.85 -35.62
C LEU A 243 -0.97 -4.58 -34.52
N TYR A 244 0.32 -4.82 -34.74
CA TYR A 244 1.23 -5.33 -33.72
C TYR A 244 1.25 -4.42 -32.48
N GLY A 245 1.45 -3.11 -32.68
CA GLY A 245 1.43 -2.12 -31.60
C GLY A 245 0.08 -2.05 -30.86
N ALA A 246 -1.05 -2.21 -31.58
CA ALA A 246 -2.38 -2.22 -30.95
C ALA A 246 -2.59 -3.47 -30.10
N ALA A 247 -2.14 -4.65 -30.56
CA ALA A 247 -2.19 -5.89 -29.80
C ALA A 247 -1.29 -5.81 -28.55
N GLU A 248 -0.08 -5.26 -28.69
CA GLU A 248 0.83 -5.00 -27.58
C GLU A 248 0.22 -4.05 -26.55
N LEU A 249 -0.44 -2.97 -26.99
CA LEU A 249 -1.14 -2.03 -26.10
C LEU A 249 -2.24 -2.74 -25.28
N VAL A 250 -3.06 -3.58 -25.92
CA VAL A 250 -4.13 -4.32 -25.25
C VAL A 250 -3.56 -5.31 -24.23
N LEU A 251 -2.55 -6.09 -24.62
CA LEU A 251 -1.93 -7.08 -23.73
C LEU A 251 -1.19 -6.40 -22.56
N SER A 252 -0.48 -5.31 -22.82
CA SER A 252 0.19 -4.51 -21.78
C SER A 252 -0.82 -3.88 -20.83
N THR A 253 -1.94 -3.37 -21.34
CA THR A 253 -3.03 -2.83 -20.51
C THR A 253 -3.68 -3.93 -19.66
N CYS A 254 -3.85 -5.14 -20.20
CA CYS A 254 -4.33 -6.29 -19.45
C CYS A 254 -3.34 -6.68 -18.34
N GLY A 255 -2.05 -6.73 -18.66
CA GLY A 255 -0.97 -6.97 -17.70
C GLY A 255 -0.94 -5.92 -16.58
N LEU A 256 -1.17 -4.65 -16.92
CA LEU A 256 -1.30 -3.56 -15.96
C LEU A 256 -2.47 -3.79 -14.99
N LEU A 257 -3.63 -4.21 -15.49
CA LEU A 257 -4.79 -4.50 -14.64
C LEU A 257 -4.52 -5.62 -13.63
N LEU A 258 -3.71 -6.61 -14.02
CA LEU A 258 -3.29 -7.70 -13.14
C LEU A 258 -2.25 -7.24 -12.11
N MET A 259 -1.34 -6.34 -12.48
CA MET A 259 -0.24 -5.91 -11.62
C MET A 259 -0.57 -4.84 -10.60
N LEU A 260 -1.39 -3.85 -10.95
CA LEU A 260 -1.73 -2.74 -10.06
C LEU A 260 -2.24 -3.12 -8.67
N PRO A 261 -3.17 -4.09 -8.50
CA PRO A 261 -3.62 -4.48 -7.16
C PRO A 261 -2.45 -5.00 -6.30
N LEU A 262 -1.57 -5.80 -6.90
CA LEU A 262 -0.41 -6.36 -6.22
C LEU A 262 0.62 -5.26 -5.90
N GLU A 263 0.90 -4.37 -6.84
CA GLU A 263 1.76 -3.21 -6.63
C GLU A 263 1.25 -2.34 -5.49
N THR A 264 -0.04 -2.00 -5.50
CA THR A 264 -0.65 -1.15 -4.47
C THR A 264 -0.52 -1.78 -3.10
N ILE A 265 -0.86 -3.07 -2.95
CA ILE A 265 -0.73 -3.77 -1.67
C ILE A 265 0.74 -3.81 -1.22
N ARG A 266 1.66 -4.14 -2.12
CA ARG A 266 3.11 -4.18 -1.85
C ARG A 266 3.62 -2.83 -1.35
N LYS A 267 3.31 -1.74 -2.06
CA LYS A 267 3.73 -0.38 -1.68
C LYS A 267 3.12 0.06 -0.34
N ARG A 268 1.85 -0.28 -0.08
CA ARG A 268 1.18 0.00 1.20
C ARG A 268 1.84 -0.75 2.37
N LEU A 269 2.32 -1.96 2.12
CA LEU A 269 3.02 -2.75 3.12
C LEU A 269 4.45 -2.22 3.38
N HIS A 270 5.17 -1.80 2.34
CA HIS A 270 6.50 -1.19 2.48
C HIS A 270 6.50 0.12 3.29
N CYS A 271 5.39 0.86 3.23
CA CYS A 271 5.22 2.10 3.98
C CYS A 271 4.97 1.90 5.49
N GLN A 272 4.83 0.65 5.95
CA GLN A 272 4.71 0.37 7.37
C GLN A 272 6.06 0.53 8.03
N VAL A 273 6.11 1.43 8.98
CA VAL A 273 7.28 1.71 9.83
C VAL A 273 6.85 1.51 11.27
N GLN A 274 7.73 0.97 12.10
CA GLN A 274 7.50 0.94 13.54
C GLN A 274 7.85 2.31 14.12
N GLY A 275 6.91 2.92 14.86
CA GLY A 275 7.08 4.23 15.49
C GLY A 275 6.58 5.44 14.68
N GLU A 276 7.00 6.64 15.08
CA GLU A 276 6.53 7.90 14.47
C GLU A 276 7.17 8.11 13.08
N PHE A 277 6.36 8.04 12.02
CA PHE A 277 6.80 8.28 10.65
C PHE A 277 5.95 9.38 10.00
N LYS A 278 6.53 10.58 9.90
CA LYS A 278 5.90 11.74 9.26
C LYS A 278 6.01 11.64 7.74
N SER A 279 4.91 11.23 7.14
CA SER A 279 4.78 11.00 5.71
C SER A 279 4.05 12.15 5.03
N THR A 280 4.46 12.47 3.80
CA THR A 280 3.76 13.47 2.97
C THR A 280 2.39 12.95 2.58
N VAL A 281 2.29 11.66 2.30
CA VAL A 281 1.02 11.01 1.97
C VAL A 281 0.40 10.46 3.22
N ALA A 282 -0.91 10.62 3.37
CA ALA A 282 -1.66 10.01 4.46
C ALA A 282 -1.46 8.49 4.50
N LEU A 283 -0.86 8.00 5.59
CA LEU A 283 -0.76 6.60 5.89
C LEU A 283 -1.82 6.20 6.92
N ARG A 284 -2.25 4.94 6.84
CA ARG A 284 -3.17 4.36 7.81
C ARG A 284 -2.46 4.26 9.17
N PRO A 285 -3.08 4.73 10.28
CA PRO A 285 -2.43 4.70 11.60
C PRO A 285 -2.24 3.28 12.13
N GLN A 286 -3.08 2.34 11.72
CA GLN A 286 -3.00 0.95 12.12
C GLN A 286 -2.29 0.10 11.06
N PRO A 287 -1.30 -0.74 11.45
CA PRO A 287 -0.60 -1.61 10.52
C PRO A 287 -1.51 -2.73 9.98
N TYR A 288 -1.22 -3.15 8.75
CA TYR A 288 -1.77 -4.36 8.14
C TYR A 288 -1.13 -5.61 8.74
N ARG A 289 -1.94 -6.66 8.92
CA ARG A 289 -1.46 -7.96 9.44
C ARG A 289 -0.83 -8.81 8.34
N GLY A 290 -1.25 -8.64 7.10
CA GLY A 290 -0.72 -9.33 5.92
C GLY A 290 -1.36 -8.84 4.63
N VAL A 291 -1.12 -9.57 3.53
CA VAL A 291 -1.55 -9.21 2.18
C VAL A 291 -3.07 -9.17 2.06
N LEU A 292 -3.76 -10.20 2.54
CA LEU A 292 -5.24 -10.30 2.47
C LEU A 292 -5.93 -9.27 3.37
N ASP A 293 -5.37 -9.00 4.56
CA ASP A 293 -5.87 -7.95 5.45
C ASP A 293 -5.69 -6.56 4.84
N ALA A 294 -4.56 -6.31 4.18
CA ALA A 294 -4.33 -5.09 3.41
C ALA A 294 -5.34 -4.96 2.25
N LEU A 295 -5.53 -6.02 1.46
CA LEU A 295 -6.51 -6.04 0.38
C LEU A 295 -7.93 -5.71 0.87
N TYR A 296 -8.38 -6.39 1.91
CA TYR A 296 -9.71 -6.18 2.50
C TYR A 296 -9.89 -4.75 3.00
N LYS A 297 -8.91 -4.23 3.75
CA LYS A 297 -8.97 -2.88 4.31
C LYS A 297 -8.90 -1.80 3.24
N ILE A 298 -8.04 -1.93 2.24
CA ILE A 298 -7.98 -0.95 1.13
C ILE A 298 -9.31 -0.93 0.39
N MET A 299 -9.87 -2.10 0.07
CA MET A 299 -11.14 -2.18 -0.66
C MET A 299 -12.33 -1.62 0.14
N LYS A 300 -12.28 -1.69 1.47
CA LYS A 300 -13.31 -1.18 2.37
C LYS A 300 -13.15 0.31 2.71
N GLU A 301 -11.93 0.74 3.03
CA GLU A 301 -11.61 2.10 3.50
C GLU A 301 -11.41 3.08 2.33
N GLU A 302 -10.79 2.65 1.22
CA GLU A 302 -10.49 3.52 0.06
C GLU A 302 -11.45 3.29 -1.13
N GLY A 303 -12.21 2.20 -1.10
CA GLY A 303 -13.13 1.83 -2.16
C GLY A 303 -14.43 2.62 -2.18
N THR A 304 -14.84 3.16 -1.04
CA THR A 304 -16.10 3.86 -0.91
C THR A 304 -15.90 5.32 -1.33
N LYS A 305 -16.66 5.78 -2.33
CA LYS A 305 -16.75 7.21 -2.61
C LYS A 305 -17.48 7.81 -1.41
N GLU A 306 -16.77 8.50 -0.53
CA GLU A 306 -17.43 9.42 0.40
C GLU A 306 -18.08 10.50 -0.47
N LYS A 307 -19.39 10.35 -0.68
CA LYS A 307 -20.18 11.36 -1.36
C LYS A 307 -20.09 12.59 -0.47
N LYS A 308 -19.22 13.54 -0.82
CA LYS A 308 -19.05 14.82 -0.13
C LYS A 308 -20.45 15.40 0.02
N ARG A 309 -21.02 15.26 1.21
CA ARG A 309 -22.31 15.84 1.54
C ARG A 309 -22.01 17.32 1.59
N GLU A 310 -22.21 17.99 0.47
CA GLU A 310 -22.36 19.44 0.47
C GLU A 310 -23.53 19.70 1.41
N THR A 311 -23.21 20.06 2.65
CA THR A 311 -24.13 20.78 3.51
C THR A 311 -24.33 22.10 2.78
N THR A 312 -25.25 22.10 1.82
CA THR A 312 -25.89 23.30 1.32
C THR A 312 -26.34 24.04 2.55
N LYS A 313 -25.60 25.11 2.88
CA LYS A 313 -26.03 26.10 3.85
C LYS A 313 -27.36 26.63 3.33
N GLN A 314 -28.47 26.06 3.81
CA GLN A 314 -29.75 26.73 3.80
C GLN A 314 -29.65 27.91 4.74
N THR A 315 -28.99 28.95 4.26
CA THR A 315 -29.15 30.29 4.81
C THR A 315 -30.34 30.93 4.11
N LYS A 316 -31.37 31.19 4.92
CA LYS A 316 -32.45 32.20 4.78
C LYS A 316 -33.73 31.81 4.01
N LYS A 317 -34.83 31.59 4.75
CA LYS A 317 -35.89 32.59 5.02
C LYS A 317 -37.15 31.90 5.60
N ALA A 318 -37.57 32.30 6.80
CA ALA A 318 -38.93 32.73 7.10
C ALA A 318 -38.97 33.31 8.52
N TRP A 319 -39.09 34.64 8.60
CA TRP A 319 -39.67 35.31 9.75
C TRP A 319 -41.16 34.98 9.74
N THR A 320 -41.65 34.27 10.76
CA THR A 320 -43.01 34.44 11.26
C THR A 320 -42.99 34.12 12.75
N SER A 321 -43.35 35.11 13.55
CA SER A 321 -43.66 35.01 14.97
C SER A 321 -44.77 33.99 15.21
N SER A 322 -44.60 33.14 16.22
CA SER A 322 -45.58 32.98 17.31
C SER A 322 -45.06 31.95 18.32
N ASP A 323 -45.29 32.30 19.58
CA ASP A 323 -44.97 31.57 20.80
C ASP A 323 -45.50 30.12 20.80
N GLU A 324 -44.72 29.21 21.39
CA GLU A 324 -45.12 28.32 22.50
C GLU A 324 -44.03 27.26 22.78
N ASP A 325 -43.89 26.92 24.06
CA ASP A 325 -42.83 26.15 24.71
C ASP A 325 -42.59 24.72 24.19
N SER A 326 -41.32 24.33 23.97
CA SER A 326 -40.79 23.01 24.37
C SER A 326 -39.25 22.94 24.28
N ASP A 327 -38.57 22.82 25.42
CA ASP A 327 -37.12 22.60 25.55
C ASP A 327 -36.73 21.13 25.27
N SER A 328 -36.74 20.67 24.00
CA SER A 328 -36.31 19.30 23.67
C SER A 328 -35.28 19.11 22.55
N ASP A 329 -34.82 20.15 21.86
CA ASP A 329 -34.01 19.97 20.64
C ASP A 329 -32.52 20.33 20.79
N LEU A 330 -31.89 19.93 21.91
CA LEU A 330 -30.46 20.19 22.16
C LEU A 330 -29.50 19.08 21.64
N PHE A 331 -29.88 18.23 20.69
CA PHE A 331 -28.89 17.36 20.03
C PHE A 331 -29.30 17.07 18.58
N PRO A 332 -28.55 17.54 17.56
CA PRO A 332 -28.76 17.03 16.21
C PRO A 332 -28.35 15.55 16.19
N ALA A 333 -29.35 14.66 16.22
CA ALA A 333 -29.14 13.23 16.08
C ALA A 333 -28.46 12.96 14.73
N HIS A 334 -27.15 12.66 14.78
CA HIS A 334 -26.38 12.19 13.64
C HIS A 334 -26.92 10.81 13.25
N ARG A 335 -27.95 10.80 12.39
CA ARG A 335 -28.43 9.59 11.73
C ARG A 335 -27.33 9.11 10.79
N LYS A 336 -26.47 8.23 11.29
CA LYS A 336 -25.53 7.44 10.49
C LYS A 336 -26.38 6.56 9.57
N GLU A 337 -26.71 7.07 8.39
CA GLU A 337 -27.23 6.24 7.31
C GLU A 337 -26.16 5.19 7.01
N LYS A 338 -26.49 3.93 7.28
CA LYS A 338 -25.69 2.77 6.89
C LYS A 338 -25.77 2.66 5.37
N THR A 339 -24.86 3.31 4.67
CA THR A 339 -24.71 3.11 3.22
C THR A 339 -24.08 1.74 3.00
N SER A 340 -24.91 0.78 2.59
CA SER A 340 -24.54 -0.62 2.38
C SER A 340 -23.70 -0.87 1.10
N SER A 341 -23.29 0.15 0.37
CA SER A 341 -22.35 0.01 -0.75
C SER A 341 -20.91 0.14 -0.25
N ALA A 342 -20.47 -0.80 0.58
CA ALA A 342 -19.25 -0.69 1.39
C ALA A 342 -17.98 -1.28 0.75
N TRP A 343 -18.01 -1.60 -0.54
CA TRP A 343 -16.93 -2.30 -1.24
C TRP A 343 -16.59 -1.55 -2.53
N GLY A 344 -15.32 -1.19 -2.71
CA GLY A 344 -14.88 -0.59 -3.95
C GLY A 344 -13.44 -0.90 -4.29
N ILE A 345 -13.20 -1.15 -5.56
CA ILE A 345 -11.90 -1.61 -6.07
C ILE A 345 -10.99 -0.42 -6.41
N ARG A 346 -11.52 0.80 -6.41
CA ARG A 346 -10.83 2.03 -6.85
C ARG A 346 -9.50 2.28 -6.12
N GLY A 347 -9.42 1.96 -4.82
CA GLY A 347 -8.19 2.10 -4.04
C GLY A 347 -7.01 1.26 -4.58
N LEU A 348 -7.30 0.09 -5.16
CA LEU A 348 -6.28 -0.84 -5.70
C LEU A 348 -5.70 -0.36 -7.04
N TYR A 349 -6.43 0.48 -7.78
CA TYR A 349 -6.07 0.94 -9.12
C TYR A 349 -5.60 2.41 -9.10
N ARG A 350 -5.09 2.87 -7.95
CA ARG A 350 -4.57 4.23 -7.83
C ARG A 350 -3.29 4.35 -8.66
N GLY A 351 -3.31 5.24 -9.64
CA GLY A 351 -2.22 5.40 -10.61
C GLY A 351 -2.43 4.68 -11.95
N PHE A 352 -3.57 3.99 -12.14
CA PHE A 352 -3.91 3.34 -13.41
C PHE A 352 -3.83 4.31 -14.60
N SER A 353 -4.40 5.50 -14.49
CA SER A 353 -4.40 6.49 -15.57
C SER A 353 -2.99 6.94 -15.97
N MET A 354 -2.06 7.01 -15.02
CA MET A 354 -0.67 7.38 -15.28
C MET A 354 0.06 6.27 -16.05
N GLN A 355 -0.10 5.02 -15.63
CA GLN A 355 0.52 3.88 -16.29
C GLN A 355 -0.12 3.60 -17.66
N LEU A 356 -1.44 3.74 -17.79
CA LEU A 356 -2.15 3.64 -19.06
C LEU A 356 -1.67 4.71 -20.05
N ALA A 357 -1.51 5.96 -19.61
CA ALA A 357 -0.97 7.02 -20.46
C ALA A 357 0.44 6.70 -20.97
N ALA A 358 1.28 6.06 -20.15
CA ALA A 358 2.62 5.62 -20.56
C ALA A 358 2.56 4.53 -21.64
N HIS A 359 1.69 3.53 -21.51
CA HIS A 359 1.51 2.50 -22.55
C HIS A 359 0.94 3.08 -23.84
N VAL A 360 -0.05 3.98 -23.76
CA VAL A 360 -0.60 4.68 -24.93
C VAL A 360 0.48 5.52 -25.62
N MET A 361 1.32 6.20 -24.85
CA MET A 361 2.44 6.96 -25.40
C MET A 361 3.45 6.04 -26.10
N GLY A 362 3.76 4.87 -25.52
CA GLY A 362 4.59 3.85 -26.16
C GLY A 362 4.01 3.37 -27.49
N PHE A 363 2.70 3.12 -27.55
CA PHE A 363 2.00 2.80 -28.79
C PHE A 363 2.12 3.92 -29.83
N VAL A 364 1.89 5.17 -29.43
CA VAL A 364 2.03 6.33 -30.34
C VAL A 364 3.44 6.39 -30.90
N PHE A 365 4.47 6.23 -30.07
CA PHE A 365 5.86 6.19 -30.55
C PHE A 365 6.10 5.04 -31.53
N HIS A 366 5.59 3.84 -31.24
CA HIS A 366 5.71 2.70 -32.15
C HIS A 366 5.00 2.94 -33.49
N THR A 367 3.82 3.58 -33.47
CA THR A 367 3.10 3.93 -34.71
C THR A 367 3.82 5.00 -35.51
N VAL A 368 4.42 6.01 -34.86
CA VAL A 368 5.16 7.07 -35.55
C VAL A 368 6.42 6.49 -36.20
N ASN A 369 7.20 5.70 -35.46
CA ASN A 369 8.41 5.07 -36.00
C ASN A 369 8.08 4.05 -37.10
N GLY A 370 7.03 3.24 -36.92
CA GLY A 370 6.60 2.27 -37.93
C GLY A 370 6.02 2.89 -39.20
N LEU A 371 5.61 4.17 -39.16
CA LEU A 371 5.26 4.93 -40.37
C LEU A 371 6.51 5.42 -41.11
N GLU A 372 7.57 5.83 -40.40
CA GLU A 372 8.82 6.29 -41.02
C GLU A 372 9.50 5.19 -41.85
N ASP A 373 9.46 3.94 -41.38
CA ASP A 373 10.00 2.77 -42.11
C ASP A 373 9.19 2.39 -43.37
N GLY A 374 7.94 2.86 -43.51
CA GLY A 374 7.08 2.60 -44.68
C GLY A 374 7.15 3.67 -45.78
N PHE A 375 7.85 4.79 -45.54
CA PHE A 375 8.02 5.90 -46.49
C PHE A 375 9.42 5.96 -47.12
N MET A 376 10.33 5.05 -46.76
CA MET A 376 11.58 4.77 -47.48
C MET A 376 11.45 3.49 -48.31
#